data_AF-A0A380P185-F1
#
_entry.id   AF-A0A380P185-F1
#
_cell.length_a   1.000
_cell.length_b   1.000
_cell.length_c   1.000
_cell.angle_alpha   90.00
_cell.angle_beta   90.00
_cell.angle_gamma   90.00
#
_symmetry.space_group_name_H-M   'P 1'
#
loop_
_entity.id
_entity.type
_entity.pdbx_description
1 polymer ?
#
loop_
_entity_poly.entity_id
_entity_poly.type
_entity_poly.pdbx_seq_one_letter_code
_entity_poly.pdbx_strand_id
1 'polypeptide(L)'
;MPQIRGMYKGDRARKETLIDYGFRLPSALDNRPLKIDEFEEHVNQIIYMSATPGDYETERVSPDHVAQQLFDQLAFWTLKLKFVPCWVKLMI
;
A
#
# COMPACT_ATOMS: atom_id res chain seq x y z
N MET A 1 -0.80 -1.23 3.56
CA MET A 1 -1.63 -2.40 3.19
C MET A 1 -2.97 -2.50 3.97
N PRO A 2 -3.69 -1.41 4.30
CA PRO A 2 -4.93 -1.52 5.08
C PRO A 2 -6.10 -2.10 4.28
N GLN A 3 -6.21 -1.78 3.00
CA GLN A 3 -7.31 -2.21 2.14
C GLN A 3 -7.38 -3.73 2.03
N ILE A 4 -6.27 -4.37 1.64
CA ILE A 4 -6.18 -5.82 1.44
C ILE A 4 -6.44 -6.58 2.75
N ARG A 5 -5.95 -6.08 3.90
CA ARG A 5 -6.25 -6.68 5.22
C ARG A 5 -7.75 -6.67 5.54
N GLY A 6 -8.45 -5.59 5.18
CA GLY A 6 -9.87 -5.42 5.48
C GLY A 6 -10.81 -6.21 4.57
N MET A 7 -10.37 -6.55 3.35
CA MET A 7 -11.23 -7.16 2.33
C MET A 7 -11.83 -8.49 2.76
N TYR A 8 -11.02 -9.40 3.32
CA TYR A 8 -11.51 -10.72 3.74
C TYR A 8 -12.59 -10.61 4.83
N LYS A 9 -12.33 -9.81 5.87
CA LYS A 9 -13.27 -9.64 7.00
C LYS A 9 -14.56 -8.96 6.56
N GLY A 10 -14.46 -7.93 5.72
CA GLY A 10 -15.62 -7.23 5.17
C GLY A 10 -16.47 -8.11 4.25
N ASP A 11 -15.84 -8.93 3.41
CA ASP A 11 -16.57 -9.88 2.56
C ASP A 11 -17.28 -10.96 3.37
N ARG A 12 -16.57 -11.53 4.36
CA ARG A 12 -17.10 -12.58 5.23
C ARG A 12 -18.33 -12.12 6.01
N ALA A 13 -18.26 -10.96 6.66
CA ALA A 13 -19.38 -10.42 7.43
C ALA A 13 -20.65 -10.24 6.58
N ARG A 14 -20.50 -9.71 5.34
CA ARG A 14 -21.64 -9.54 4.43
C ARG A 14 -22.23 -10.88 3.98
N LYS A 15 -21.39 -11.88 3.71
CA LYS A 15 -21.86 -13.20 3.26
C LYS A 15 -22.48 -14.03 4.36
N GLU A 16 -21.98 -13.93 5.59
CA GLU A 16 -22.58 -14.55 6.77
C GLU A 16 -24.03 -14.07 6.93
N THR A 17 -24.26 -12.75 6.84
CA THR A 17 -25.63 -12.20 6.86
C THR A 17 -26.52 -12.79 5.75
N LEU A 18 -26.02 -12.93 4.52
CA LEU A 18 -26.80 -13.51 3.41
C LEU A 18 -27.12 -15.00 3.62
N ILE A 19 -26.24 -15.74 4.29
CA ILE A 19 -26.44 -17.17 4.58
C ILE A 19 -27.42 -17.34 5.73
N ASP A 20 -27.30 -16.52 6.78
CA ASP A 20 -28.19 -16.56 7.95
C ASP A 20 -29.66 -16.31 7.57
N TYR A 21 -29.90 -15.40 6.61
CA TYR A 21 -31.23 -15.14 6.07
C TYR A 21 -31.64 -16.09 4.92
N GLY A 22 -30.82 -17.08 4.58
CA GLY A 22 -31.15 -18.10 3.58
C GLY A 22 -31.07 -17.64 2.12
N PHE A 23 -30.44 -16.50 1.83
CA PHE A 23 -30.26 -16.01 0.45
C PHE A 23 -29.15 -16.74 -0.30
N ARG A 24 -28.21 -17.39 0.40
CA ARG A 24 -27.10 -18.14 -0.20
C ARG A 24 -26.77 -19.42 0.56
N LEU A 25 -26.23 -20.40 -0.16
CA LEU A 25 -25.68 -21.62 0.42
C LEU A 25 -24.40 -21.33 1.22
N PRO A 26 -24.08 -22.15 2.25
CA PRO A 26 -22.85 -22.01 3.03
C PRO A 26 -21.56 -22.06 2.20
N SER A 27 -21.56 -22.76 1.07
CA SER A 27 -20.43 -22.84 0.13
C SER A 27 -20.06 -21.50 -0.52
N ALA A 28 -20.93 -20.49 -0.44
CA ALA A 28 -20.62 -19.15 -0.95
C ALA A 28 -19.49 -18.44 -0.16
N LEU A 29 -19.16 -18.94 1.04
CA LEU A 29 -18.03 -18.43 1.84
C LEU A 29 -16.68 -18.78 1.24
N ASP A 30 -16.56 -19.87 0.49
CA ASP A 30 -15.29 -20.32 -0.10
C ASP A 30 -14.84 -19.43 -1.26
N ASN A 31 -15.79 -18.81 -1.98
CA ASN A 31 -15.50 -17.86 -3.05
C ASN A 31 -15.14 -16.47 -2.48
N ARG A 32 -14.03 -16.36 -1.78
CA ARG A 32 -13.65 -15.17 -1.00
C ARG A 32 -12.38 -14.49 -1.52
N PRO A 33 -12.17 -13.20 -1.16
CA PRO A 33 -10.87 -12.57 -1.30
C PRO A 33 -9.78 -13.32 -0.50
N LEU A 34 -8.54 -13.20 -0.97
CA LEU A 34 -7.36 -13.70 -0.26
C LEU A 34 -7.19 -12.96 1.06
N LYS A 35 -6.72 -13.70 2.07
CA LYS A 35 -6.14 -13.10 3.29
C LYS A 35 -4.81 -12.47 2.93
N ILE A 36 -4.34 -11.56 3.80
CA ILE A 36 -3.05 -10.91 3.58
C ILE A 36 -1.90 -11.93 3.54
N ASP A 37 -1.93 -12.95 4.40
CA ASP A 37 -0.89 -13.99 4.43
C ASP A 37 -0.88 -14.79 3.11
N GLU A 38 -2.07 -15.18 2.62
CA GLU A 38 -2.25 -15.90 1.34
C GLU A 38 -1.80 -15.04 0.14
N PHE A 39 -1.99 -13.71 0.23
CA PHE A 39 -1.57 -12.76 -0.78
C PHE A 39 -0.04 -12.59 -0.77
N GLU A 40 0.59 -12.48 0.40
CA GLU A 40 2.05 -12.35 0.53
C GLU A 40 2.77 -13.58 -0.02
N GLU A 41 2.22 -14.78 0.15
CA GLU A 41 2.78 -16.02 -0.42
C GLU A 41 2.67 -16.08 -1.95
N HIS A 42 1.64 -15.48 -2.53
CA HIS A 42 1.41 -15.52 -3.98
C HIS A 42 2.25 -14.48 -4.75
N VAL A 43 2.66 -13.39 -4.11
CA VAL A 43 3.31 -12.28 -4.80
C VAL A 43 4.82 -12.31 -4.59
N ASN A 44 5.54 -12.58 -5.68
CA ASN A 44 6.99 -12.74 -5.65
C ASN A 44 7.75 -11.41 -5.51
N GLN A 45 7.20 -10.31 -6.02
CA GLN A 45 7.78 -8.95 -5.94
C GLN A 45 6.67 -7.91 -5.80
N ILE A 46 6.82 -6.99 -4.85
CA ILE A 46 5.85 -5.93 -4.56
C ILE A 46 6.58 -4.58 -4.53
N ILE A 47 6.02 -3.58 -5.20
CA ILE A 47 6.44 -2.19 -5.08
C ILE A 47 5.36 -1.44 -4.32
N TYR A 48 5.70 -0.92 -3.14
CA TYR A 48 4.82 -0.06 -2.36
C TYR A 48 5.01 1.39 -2.81
N MET A 49 3.92 2.05 -3.19
CA MET A 49 3.94 3.44 -3.64
C MET A 49 3.01 4.25 -2.74
N SER A 50 3.59 5.17 -1.96
CA SER A 50 2.86 6.09 -1.09
C SER A 50 3.71 7.34 -0.84
N ALA A 51 3.06 8.49 -0.71
CA ALA A 51 3.72 9.72 -0.25
C ALA A 51 4.05 9.66 1.25
N THR A 52 3.27 8.89 2.02
CA THR A 52 3.50 8.62 3.45
C THR A 52 3.42 7.10 3.65
N PRO A 53 4.55 6.38 3.59
CA PRO A 53 4.56 4.95 3.86
C PRO A 53 4.12 4.69 5.31
N GLY A 54 3.31 3.64 5.52
CA GLY A 54 2.91 3.21 6.86
C GLY A 54 3.94 2.28 7.48
N ASP A 55 3.68 1.86 8.71
CA ASP A 55 4.58 0.97 9.47
C ASP A 55 4.79 -0.36 8.75
N TYR A 56 3.73 -0.93 8.20
CA TYR A 56 3.81 -2.21 7.49
C TYR A 56 4.74 -2.16 6.27
N GLU A 57 4.65 -1.10 5.46
CA GLU A 57 5.53 -0.93 4.31
C GLU A 57 6.99 -0.73 4.74
N THR A 58 7.19 0.02 5.83
CA THR A 58 8.53 0.37 6.34
C THR A 58 9.23 -0.82 6.99
N GLU A 59 8.51 -1.70 7.68
CA GLU A 59 9.07 -2.92 8.28
C GLU A 59 9.49 -3.96 7.22
N ARG A 60 8.86 -3.95 6.04
CA ARG A 60 9.08 -4.96 4.98
C ARG A 60 10.15 -4.57 3.97
N VAL A 61 10.55 -3.30 3.93
CA VAL A 61 11.51 -2.78 2.96
C VAL A 61 12.77 -2.31 3.68
N SER A 62 13.94 -2.79 3.25
CA SER A 62 15.21 -2.29 3.79
C SER A 62 15.40 -0.79 3.44
N PRO A 63 16.04 0.02 4.31
CA PRO A 63 16.23 1.45 4.05
C PRO A 63 16.92 1.76 2.71
N ASP A 64 17.81 0.87 2.26
CA ASP A 64 18.56 1.00 1.01
C ASP A 64 17.69 0.86 -0.26
N HIS A 65 16.47 0.31 -0.13
CA HIS A 65 15.54 0.07 -1.23
C HIS A 65 14.40 1.11 -1.29
N VAL A 66 14.56 2.26 -0.64
CA VAL A 66 13.57 3.35 -0.66
C VAL A 66 13.95 4.39 -1.70
N ALA A 67 13.14 4.51 -2.76
CA ALA A 67 13.26 5.57 -3.74
C ALA A 67 12.29 6.71 -3.42
N GLN A 68 12.79 7.95 -3.42
CA GLN A 68 11.97 9.15 -3.16
C GLN A 68 11.89 10.02 -4.42
N GLN A 69 10.66 10.34 -4.83
CA GLN A 69 10.39 11.31 -5.87
C GLN A 69 9.79 12.56 -5.23
N LEU A 70 10.53 13.68 -5.28
CA LEU A 70 10.11 14.98 -4.74
C LEU A 70 9.82 16.02 -5.83
N PHE A 71 10.36 15.81 -7.05
CA PHE A 71 10.21 16.74 -8.15
C PHE A 71 9.21 16.20 -9.17
N ASP A 72 8.21 17.02 -9.50
CA ASP A 72 7.25 16.74 -10.56
C ASP A 72 7.76 17.24 -11.91
N GLN A 73 7.19 16.74 -13.01
CA GLN A 73 7.56 17.15 -14.38
C GLN A 73 7.40 18.67 -14.61
N LEU A 74 6.54 19.34 -13.84
CA LEU A 74 6.27 20.78 -13.92
C LEU A 74 7.05 21.63 -12.90
N ALA A 75 7.97 21.03 -12.13
CA ALA A 75 8.63 21.64 -10.97
C ALA A 75 9.56 22.84 -11.26
N PHE A 76 9.42 23.50 -12.41
CA PHE A 76 10.13 24.74 -12.71
C PHE A 76 9.43 26.01 -12.18
N TRP A 77 8.15 25.95 -11.79
CA TRP A 77 7.38 27.18 -11.48
C TRP A 77 6.51 27.19 -10.22
N THR A 78 6.26 26.07 -9.54
CA THR A 78 5.32 25.99 -8.41
C THR A 78 6.01 25.82 -7.06
N LEU A 79 7.00 26.66 -6.74
CA LEU A 79 7.29 27.15 -5.38
C LEU A 79 8.50 28.09 -5.46
N LYS A 80 8.30 29.41 -5.36
CA LYS A 80 9.38 30.31 -4.91
C LYS A 80 9.60 30.10 -3.40
N LEU A 81 9.94 28.88 -2.99
CA LEU A 81 10.62 28.67 -1.73
C LEU A 81 12.09 28.97 -2.02
N LYS A 82 12.54 30.14 -1.57
CA LYS A 82 13.96 30.52 -1.64
C LYS A 82 14.76 29.47 -0.88
N PHE A 83 15.30 28.49 -1.60
CA PHE A 83 16.45 27.74 -1.14
C PHE A 83 17.61 28.74 -1.08
N VAL A 84 17.94 29.18 0.14
CA VAL A 84 19.23 29.80 0.42
C VAL A 84 20.28 28.71 0.16
N PRO A 85 21.30 28.97 -0.69
CA PRO A 85 22.26 27.94 -1.05
C PRO A 85 23.19 27.66 0.13
N CYS A 86 23.00 26.52 0.80
CA CYS A 86 23.98 25.98 1.72
C CYS A 86 24.96 25.12 0.91
N TRP A 87 26.07 25.74 0.53
CA TRP A 87 27.38 25.17 0.20
C TRP A 87 27.41 23.71 -0.30
N VAL A 88 27.33 23.56 -1.63
CA VAL A 88 27.93 22.41 -2.31
C VAL A 88 29.46 22.62 -2.27
N LYS A 89 30.14 21.91 -1.37
CA LYS A 89 31.59 21.69 -1.48
C LYS A 89 31.79 20.38 -2.23
N LEU A 90 31.74 20.46 -3.56
CA LEU A 90 32.23 19.40 -4.44
C LEU A 90 33.75 19.49 -4.43
N MET A 91 34.42 18.48 -3.86
CA MET A 91 35.85 18.24 -4.06
C MET A 91 36.01 17.51 -5.40
N ILE A 92 36.25 18.27 -6.47
CA ILE A 92 37.16 17.97 -7.59
C ILE A 92 37.92 19.26 -7.86
#